data_AF-A2DDK9-F1
#
_entry.id   AF-A2DDK9-F1
#
_cell.length_a   1.000
_cell.length_b   1.000
_cell.length_c   1.000
_cell.angle_alpha   90.00
_cell.angle_beta   90.00
_cell.angle_gamma   90.00
#
_symmetry.space_group_name_H-M   'P 1'
#
loop_
_entity.id
_entity.type
_entity.pdbx_description
1 polymer ?
#
loop_
_entity_poly.entity_id
_entity_poly.type
_entity_poly.pdbx_seq_one_letter_code
_entity_poly.pdbx_strand_id
1 'polypeptide(L)'
;MKAFEFFFVAHSEQKKMDPETAASNIIIGHEVADLARCFDVLLQNNCGDTTVLDKIFPFLGKDLLERNIIDYSRDPGVDITDSYFVLYEPFLRAKAALLVGTIIENCKEVPDVTKFVNPLIDLFTGEEEIEQCFALIGLTSIGQGKPELILPHFPKLARPLILIIGAASSPAQSFSLYQSNVFKSQVFESFLDFMEIPGLLDTPENVQRLFESNITLAIIQIALSEYVYIPKTPRTLWKMIWLFLRITTEHPQGIKMWDLDHIPKNGPQACNLMRIALASPEKAALVRNEVNKISSNNPSFETFTKLVKQLSQ
;
A
#
# COMPACT_ATOMS: atom_id res chain seq x y z
N MET A 1 -6.81 -8.82 -4.86
CA MET A 1 -6.28 -9.73 -3.83
C MET A 1 -5.81 -11.08 -4.40
N LYS A 2 -4.88 -11.08 -5.37
CA LYS A 2 -4.15 -12.28 -5.86
C LYS A 2 -2.63 -12.17 -5.66
N ALA A 3 -2.13 -11.02 -5.22
CA ALA A 3 -0.70 -10.79 -5.00
C ALA A 3 -0.17 -11.48 -3.73
N PHE A 4 -1.07 -11.92 -2.86
CA PHE A 4 -0.75 -12.40 -1.53
C PHE A 4 -0.22 -13.84 -1.52
N GLU A 5 -0.56 -14.72 -2.47
CA GLU A 5 -0.14 -16.13 -2.48
C GLU A 5 1.36 -16.39 -2.25
N PHE A 6 2.25 -15.41 -2.49
CA PHE A 6 3.69 -15.54 -2.30
C PHE A 6 4.16 -15.49 -0.84
N PHE A 7 3.49 -14.75 0.04
CA PHE A 7 3.93 -14.55 1.45
C PHE A 7 3.53 -15.70 2.39
N PHE A 8 2.78 -16.70 1.89
CA PHE A 8 2.07 -17.71 2.69
C PHE A 8 2.60 -19.13 2.48
N VAL A 9 3.62 -19.31 1.64
CA VAL A 9 4.17 -20.64 1.30
C VAL A 9 5.47 -20.90 2.05
N ALA A 10 5.47 -20.64 3.36
CA ALA A 10 6.50 -21.17 4.23
C ALA A 10 5.85 -22.22 5.15
N HIS A 11 6.10 -23.48 4.79
CA HIS A 11 6.05 -24.68 5.65
C HIS A 11 4.75 -25.51 5.71
N SER A 12 4.82 -26.58 4.90
CA SER A 12 4.42 -27.97 5.20
C SER A 12 2.95 -28.37 5.13
N GLU A 13 2.77 -29.58 4.58
CA GLU A 13 1.53 -30.33 4.51
C GLU A 13 0.85 -30.50 5.90
N GLN A 14 -0.49 -30.60 5.92
CA GLN A 14 -1.35 -31.16 6.98
C GLN A 14 -1.82 -30.26 8.16
N LYS A 15 -2.96 -29.58 7.98
CA LYS A 15 -4.33 -29.90 8.47
C LYS A 15 -5.16 -28.67 8.09
N LYS A 16 -6.30 -28.85 7.38
CA LYS A 16 -7.18 -27.71 7.05
C LYS A 16 -7.78 -27.15 8.35
N MET A 17 -7.16 -26.10 8.89
CA MET A 17 -7.77 -25.27 9.92
C MET A 17 -8.83 -24.41 9.23
N ASP A 18 -10.07 -24.49 9.70
CA ASP A 18 -11.16 -23.63 9.23
C ASP A 18 -11.10 -22.24 9.92
N PRO A 19 -11.78 -21.21 9.36
CA PRO A 19 -11.75 -19.86 9.91
C PRO A 19 -12.25 -19.74 11.36
N GLU A 20 -13.22 -20.54 11.80
CA GLU A 20 -13.73 -20.50 13.18
C GLU A 20 -12.67 -21.02 14.16
N THR A 21 -12.02 -22.13 13.80
CA THR A 21 -10.88 -22.67 14.54
C THR A 21 -9.72 -21.67 14.57
N ALA A 22 -9.40 -21.01 13.45
CA ALA A 22 -8.37 -19.97 13.43
C ALA A 22 -8.70 -18.79 14.36
N ALA A 23 -9.92 -18.26 14.30
CA ALA A 23 -10.36 -17.14 15.14
C ALA A 23 -10.37 -17.48 16.65
N SER A 24 -10.66 -18.72 17.00
CA SER A 24 -10.63 -19.20 18.40
C SER A 24 -9.21 -19.39 18.94
N ASN A 25 -8.24 -19.70 18.07
CA ASN A 25 -6.84 -19.95 18.46
C ASN A 25 -5.96 -18.70 18.49
N ILE A 26 -6.49 -17.51 18.22
CA ILE A 26 -5.79 -16.23 18.42
C ILE A 26 -5.75 -15.92 19.92
N ILE A 27 -4.65 -16.32 20.56
CA ILE A 27 -4.41 -16.20 22.00
C ILE A 27 -3.01 -15.64 22.21
N ILE A 28 -2.88 -14.56 23.00
CA ILE A 28 -1.59 -13.95 23.34
C ILE A 28 -0.71 -14.99 24.06
N GLY A 29 0.59 -15.00 23.74
CA GLY A 29 1.56 -15.92 24.35
C GLY A 29 1.65 -17.30 23.69
N HIS A 30 0.80 -17.59 22.70
CA HIS A 30 0.96 -18.78 21.85
C HIS A 30 2.21 -18.71 20.96
N GLU A 31 2.61 -19.85 20.39
CA GLU A 31 3.73 -19.93 19.45
C GLU A 31 3.46 -19.02 18.23
N VAL A 32 4.46 -18.21 17.85
CA VAL A 32 4.31 -17.24 16.77
C VAL A 32 3.98 -17.91 15.43
N ALA A 33 4.54 -19.07 15.15
CA ALA A 33 4.25 -19.81 13.93
C ALA A 33 2.78 -20.23 13.85
N ASP A 34 2.19 -20.68 14.96
CA ASP A 34 0.79 -21.05 15.04
C ASP A 34 -0.13 -19.83 14.94
N LEU A 35 0.22 -18.73 15.60
CA LEU A 35 -0.51 -17.46 15.50
C LEU A 35 -0.48 -16.88 14.08
N ALA A 36 0.70 -16.88 13.45
CA ALA A 36 0.87 -16.46 12.06
C ALA A 36 0.01 -17.31 11.12
N ARG A 37 -0.10 -18.62 11.37
CA ARG A 37 -0.98 -19.52 10.61
C ARG A 37 -2.46 -19.19 10.82
N CYS A 38 -2.87 -18.87 12.05
CA CYS A 38 -4.25 -18.46 12.32
C CYS A 38 -4.60 -17.18 11.53
N PHE A 39 -3.72 -16.19 11.54
CA PHE A 39 -3.91 -14.96 10.74
C PHE A 39 -3.95 -15.27 9.25
N ASP A 40 -3.10 -16.18 8.76
CA ASP A 40 -3.09 -16.58 7.36
C ASP A 40 -4.39 -17.21 6.90
N VAL A 41 -4.96 -18.11 7.70
CA VAL A 41 -6.26 -18.73 7.41
C VAL A 41 -7.35 -17.66 7.31
N LEU A 42 -7.36 -16.69 8.22
CA LEU A 42 -8.36 -15.61 8.19
C LEU A 42 -8.18 -14.67 6.99
N LEU A 43 -6.94 -14.33 6.65
CA LEU A 43 -6.61 -13.51 5.49
C LEU A 43 -7.00 -14.19 4.17
N GLN A 44 -6.67 -15.48 4.01
CA GLN A 44 -7.00 -16.25 2.81
C GLN A 44 -8.51 -16.44 2.60
N ASN A 45 -9.31 -16.33 3.66
CA ASN A 45 -10.76 -16.46 3.63
C ASN A 45 -11.50 -15.10 3.66
N ASN A 46 -10.80 -13.97 3.47
CA ASN A 46 -11.40 -12.63 3.48
C ASN A 46 -12.27 -12.36 4.70
N CYS A 47 -11.75 -12.71 5.88
CA CYS A 47 -12.50 -12.57 7.12
C CYS A 47 -13.05 -11.15 7.26
N GLY A 48 -14.37 -11.03 7.38
CA GLY A 48 -15.10 -9.80 7.71
C GLY A 48 -15.74 -9.83 9.10
N ASP A 49 -15.35 -10.81 9.94
CA ASP A 49 -15.88 -10.99 11.29
C ASP A 49 -15.23 -9.98 12.25
N THR A 50 -16.02 -8.99 12.64
CA THR A 50 -15.57 -7.91 13.52
C THR A 50 -15.32 -8.37 14.96
N THR A 51 -15.82 -9.55 15.37
CA THR A 51 -15.57 -10.10 16.72
C THR A 51 -14.10 -10.47 16.94
N VAL A 52 -13.33 -10.66 15.86
CA VAL A 52 -11.91 -10.99 15.92
C VAL A 52 -11.05 -9.76 16.21
N LEU A 53 -11.55 -8.54 15.95
CA LEU A 53 -10.78 -7.29 16.10
C LEU A 53 -10.24 -7.10 17.52
N ASP A 54 -11.04 -7.40 18.55
CA ASP A 54 -10.62 -7.28 19.94
C ASP A 54 -9.50 -8.26 20.31
N LYS A 55 -9.48 -9.43 19.67
CA LYS A 55 -8.42 -10.43 19.84
C LYS A 55 -7.14 -10.03 19.11
N ILE A 56 -7.25 -9.33 17.98
CA ILE A 56 -6.10 -8.90 17.16
C ILE A 56 -5.43 -7.65 17.73
N PHE A 57 -6.21 -6.75 18.36
CA PHE A 57 -5.72 -5.46 18.86
C PHE A 57 -4.40 -5.54 19.66
N PRO A 58 -4.23 -6.48 20.61
CA PRO A 58 -2.98 -6.60 21.38
C PRO A 58 -1.76 -6.83 20.50
N PHE A 59 -1.91 -7.51 19.36
CA PHE A 59 -0.82 -7.86 18.43
C PHE A 59 -0.32 -6.68 17.59
N LEU A 60 -0.89 -5.48 17.73
CA LEU A 60 -0.31 -4.24 17.16
C LEU A 60 0.74 -3.62 18.11
N GLY A 61 0.72 -4.01 19.39
CA GLY A 61 1.68 -3.59 20.41
C GLY A 61 3.07 -4.21 20.20
N LYS A 62 3.99 -3.88 21.12
CA LYS A 62 5.34 -4.47 21.23
C LYS A 62 5.38 -5.48 22.36
N ASP A 63 6.46 -6.24 22.44
CA ASP A 63 6.73 -7.20 23.53
C ASP A 63 5.68 -8.32 23.60
N LEU A 64 5.24 -8.79 22.43
CA LEU A 64 4.18 -9.78 22.28
C LEU A 64 4.59 -11.20 22.71
N LEU A 65 5.87 -11.41 23.01
CA LEU A 65 6.47 -12.69 23.30
C LEU A 65 6.81 -12.77 24.80
N GLU A 66 6.09 -13.62 25.55
CA GLU A 66 6.29 -13.82 27.00
C GLU A 66 7.69 -14.34 27.38
N ARG A 67 8.48 -14.82 26.40
CA ARG A 67 9.87 -15.21 26.59
C ARG A 67 10.78 -14.25 25.83
N ASN A 68 11.47 -13.38 26.58
CA ASN A 68 12.65 -12.60 26.13
C ASN A 68 13.85 -13.47 25.70
N ILE A 69 13.62 -14.74 25.34
CA ILE A 69 14.61 -15.67 24.84
C ILE A 69 14.03 -16.23 23.54
N ILE A 70 14.32 -15.51 22.45
CA ILE A 70 14.42 -16.17 21.16
C ILE A 70 15.52 -17.21 21.33
N ASP A 71 15.17 -18.49 21.27
CA ASP A 71 16.17 -19.54 21.17
C ASP A 71 16.82 -19.40 19.78
N TYR A 72 17.90 -18.62 19.71
CA TYR A 72 18.69 -18.39 18.49
C TYR A 72 19.27 -19.68 17.88
N SER A 73 19.06 -20.85 18.50
CA SER A 73 19.40 -22.15 17.91
C SER A 73 18.35 -22.67 16.91
N ARG A 74 17.19 -22.01 16.79
CA ARG A 74 16.16 -22.25 15.75
C ARG A 74 15.84 -20.93 15.07
N ASP A 75 15.83 -20.91 13.73
CA ASP A 75 15.76 -19.71 12.89
C ASP A 75 14.87 -18.59 13.48
N PRO A 76 15.40 -17.39 13.81
CA PRO A 76 14.67 -16.36 14.56
C PRO A 76 13.62 -15.59 13.74
N GLY A 77 13.21 -16.13 12.59
CA GLY A 77 12.41 -15.43 11.60
C GLY A 77 12.06 -16.31 10.41
N VAL A 78 11.36 -15.71 9.46
CA VAL A 78 10.82 -16.39 8.28
C VAL A 78 11.53 -15.86 7.04
N ASP A 79 12.02 -16.75 6.19
CA ASP A 79 12.34 -16.38 4.81
C ASP A 79 11.03 -16.27 4.03
N ILE A 80 10.70 -15.05 3.64
CA ILE A 80 9.42 -14.72 3.03
C ILE A 80 9.49 -14.79 1.50
N THR A 81 10.69 -14.65 0.92
CA THR A 81 10.88 -14.55 -0.54
C THR A 81 12.09 -15.34 -1.06
N ASP A 82 12.54 -16.38 -0.35
CA ASP A 82 13.77 -17.15 -0.61
C ASP A 82 15.06 -16.30 -0.63
N SER A 83 15.01 -15.11 -0.01
CA SER A 83 16.06 -14.08 -0.06
C SER A 83 15.88 -12.98 1.00
N TYR A 84 14.80 -13.02 1.80
CA TYR A 84 14.52 -11.98 2.78
C TYR A 84 13.96 -12.56 4.06
N PHE A 85 14.70 -12.30 5.14
CA PHE A 85 14.43 -12.78 6.48
C PHE A 85 13.73 -11.69 7.31
N VAL A 86 12.60 -12.03 7.93
CA VAL A 86 11.89 -11.15 8.88
C VAL A 86 11.83 -11.76 10.26
N LEU A 87 12.12 -10.97 11.29
CA LEU A 87 11.92 -11.37 12.67
C LEU A 87 10.44 -11.70 12.95
N TYR A 88 10.20 -12.72 13.75
CA TYR A 88 8.86 -13.22 14.02
C TYR A 88 7.87 -12.18 14.58
N GLU A 89 8.33 -11.30 15.47
CA GLU A 89 7.46 -10.28 16.08
C GLU A 89 7.01 -9.22 15.04
N PRO A 90 7.91 -8.56 14.28
CA PRO A 90 7.50 -7.68 13.18
C PRO A 90 6.57 -8.34 12.17
N PHE A 91 6.82 -9.61 11.84
CA PHE A 91 5.95 -10.35 10.93
C PHE A 91 4.54 -10.54 11.49
N LEU A 92 4.42 -10.89 12.77
CA LEU A 92 3.12 -11.08 13.43
C LEU A 92 2.36 -9.75 13.55
N ARG A 93 3.05 -8.66 13.92
CA ARG A 93 2.49 -7.30 14.02
C ARG A 93 1.99 -6.81 12.66
N ALA A 94 2.77 -7.03 11.61
CA ALA A 94 2.36 -6.72 10.24
C ALA A 94 1.10 -7.50 9.85
N LYS A 95 1.04 -8.82 10.10
CA LYS A 95 -0.15 -9.63 9.78
C LYS A 95 -1.39 -9.17 10.56
N ALA A 96 -1.24 -8.80 11.82
CA ALA A 96 -2.32 -8.22 12.60
C ALA A 96 -2.83 -6.93 11.96
N ALA A 97 -1.93 -6.03 11.53
CA ALA A 97 -2.29 -4.78 10.85
C ALA A 97 -3.04 -5.04 9.53
N LEU A 98 -2.55 -6.00 8.73
CA LEU A 98 -3.21 -6.40 7.49
C LEU A 98 -4.60 -6.97 7.74
N LEU A 99 -4.74 -7.85 8.74
CA LEU A 99 -6.01 -8.49 9.07
C LEU A 99 -7.06 -7.48 9.57
N VAL A 100 -6.64 -6.45 10.32
CA VAL A 100 -7.51 -5.31 10.66
C VAL A 100 -8.04 -4.65 9.38
N GLY A 101 -7.17 -4.35 8.41
CA GLY A 101 -7.56 -3.79 7.12
C GLY A 101 -8.54 -4.68 6.35
N THR A 102 -8.25 -5.99 6.26
CA THR A 102 -9.11 -6.98 5.60
C THR A 102 -10.48 -7.09 6.24
N ILE A 103 -10.57 -7.12 7.57
CA ILE A 103 -11.87 -7.17 8.27
C ILE A 103 -12.69 -5.93 7.97
N ILE A 104 -12.07 -4.75 8.00
CA ILE A 104 -12.76 -3.48 7.74
C ILE A 104 -13.23 -3.39 6.28
N GLU A 105 -12.42 -3.82 5.33
CA GLU A 105 -12.79 -3.83 3.91
C GLU A 105 -13.98 -4.78 3.62
N ASN A 106 -14.06 -5.91 4.35
CA ASN A 106 -15.08 -6.95 4.10
C ASN A 106 -16.29 -6.89 5.05
N CYS A 107 -16.28 -6.04 6.06
CA CYS A 107 -17.42 -5.90 6.98
C CYS A 107 -18.57 -5.12 6.32
N LYS A 108 -19.82 -5.42 6.72
CA LYS A 108 -21.00 -4.71 6.19
C LYS A 108 -21.08 -3.27 6.66
N GLU A 109 -20.69 -3.03 7.91
CA GLU A 109 -20.67 -1.73 8.55
C GLU A 109 -19.37 -1.63 9.35
N VAL A 110 -18.63 -0.54 9.14
CA VAL A 110 -17.33 -0.33 9.79
C VAL A 110 -17.54 -0.11 11.30
N PRO A 111 -17.02 -0.99 12.18
CA PRO A 111 -17.18 -0.86 13.62
C PRO A 111 -16.39 0.34 14.17
N ASP A 112 -16.50 0.63 15.47
CA ASP A 112 -15.59 1.60 16.09
C ASP A 112 -14.15 1.02 16.11
N VAL A 113 -13.30 1.61 15.27
CA VAL A 113 -11.90 1.21 15.09
C VAL A 113 -10.93 2.29 15.55
N THR A 114 -11.41 3.29 16.30
CA THR A 114 -10.61 4.44 16.75
C THR A 114 -9.34 4.00 17.49
N LYS A 115 -9.44 2.94 18.32
CA LYS A 115 -8.31 2.40 19.07
C LYS A 115 -7.18 1.84 18.19
N PHE A 116 -7.46 1.42 16.96
CA PHE A 116 -6.47 0.83 16.05
C PHE A 116 -5.64 1.89 15.31
N VAL A 117 -6.14 3.13 15.20
CA VAL A 117 -5.53 4.17 14.36
C VAL A 117 -4.11 4.50 14.79
N ASN A 118 -3.87 4.87 16.05
CA ASN A 118 -2.52 5.22 16.49
C ASN A 118 -1.53 4.04 16.44
N PRO A 119 -1.87 2.81 16.90
CA PRO A 119 -0.98 1.66 16.73
C PRO A 119 -0.60 1.36 15.28
N LEU A 120 -1.53 1.50 14.34
CA LEU A 120 -1.24 1.36 12.90
C LEU A 120 -0.32 2.48 12.40
N ILE A 121 -0.49 3.71 12.89
CA ILE A 121 0.41 4.81 12.53
C ILE A 121 1.81 4.57 13.09
N ASP A 122 1.93 4.05 14.31
CA ASP A 122 3.23 3.73 14.91
C ASP A 122 3.96 2.64 14.12
N LEU A 123 3.25 1.61 13.65
CA LEU A 123 3.78 0.60 12.72
C LEU A 123 4.21 1.23 11.38
N PHE A 124 3.35 2.07 10.81
CA PHE A 124 3.62 2.72 9.52
C PHE A 124 4.83 3.66 9.55
N THR A 125 5.05 4.33 10.68
CA THR A 125 6.19 5.24 10.88
C THR A 125 7.41 4.56 11.50
N GLY A 126 7.34 3.25 11.74
CA GLY A 126 8.43 2.42 12.25
C GLY A 126 9.52 2.16 11.20
N GLU A 127 10.41 1.20 11.49
CA GLU A 127 11.57 0.88 10.65
C GLU A 127 11.36 -0.38 9.78
N GLU A 128 10.42 -1.25 10.17
CA GLU A 128 10.21 -2.56 9.55
C GLU A 128 9.37 -2.43 8.27
N GLU A 129 9.98 -2.68 7.11
CA GLU A 129 9.38 -2.47 5.79
C GLU A 129 8.02 -3.19 5.63
N ILE A 130 7.90 -4.41 6.17
CA ILE A 130 6.66 -5.19 6.13
C ILE A 130 5.56 -4.60 7.02
N GLU A 131 5.90 -4.10 8.21
CA GLU A 131 4.97 -3.40 9.10
C GLU A 131 4.47 -2.13 8.42
N GLN A 132 5.38 -1.38 7.79
CA GLN A 132 5.04 -0.16 7.07
C GLN A 132 3.99 -0.42 5.98
N CYS A 133 4.25 -1.41 5.10
CA CYS A 133 3.34 -1.73 4.02
C CYS A 133 1.98 -2.22 4.52
N PHE A 134 1.94 -3.11 5.51
CA PHE A 134 0.68 -3.72 5.96
C PHE A 134 -0.12 -2.77 6.84
N ALA A 135 0.53 -1.94 7.65
CA ALA A 135 -0.13 -0.87 8.37
C ALA A 135 -0.71 0.20 7.44
N LEU A 136 -0.02 0.52 6.34
CA LEU A 136 -0.57 1.41 5.31
C LEU A 136 -1.87 0.86 4.72
N ILE A 137 -1.94 -0.44 4.41
CA ILE A 137 -3.18 -1.10 3.96
C ILE A 137 -4.28 -0.96 5.02
N GLY A 138 -3.98 -1.26 6.28
CA GLY A 138 -4.93 -1.11 7.39
C GLY A 138 -5.47 0.31 7.54
N LEU A 139 -4.60 1.32 7.48
CA LEU A 139 -4.97 2.73 7.54
C LEU A 139 -5.83 3.13 6.34
N THR A 140 -5.50 2.64 5.14
CA THR A 140 -6.29 2.87 3.93
C THR A 140 -7.70 2.31 4.07
N SER A 141 -7.85 1.05 4.50
CA SER A 141 -9.17 0.44 4.68
C SER A 141 -10.02 1.19 5.71
N ILE A 142 -9.43 1.64 6.83
CA ILE A 142 -10.11 2.53 7.79
C ILE A 142 -10.52 3.82 7.10
N GLY A 143 -9.59 4.50 6.41
CA GLY A 143 -9.83 5.81 5.81
C GLY A 143 -10.86 5.80 4.68
N GLN A 144 -10.97 4.71 3.93
CA GLN A 144 -12.01 4.57 2.90
C GLN A 144 -13.41 4.46 3.51
N GLY A 145 -13.55 3.80 4.67
CA GLY A 145 -14.85 3.65 5.36
C GLY A 145 -15.19 4.78 6.33
N LYS A 146 -14.17 5.34 7.01
CA LYS A 146 -14.26 6.40 8.03
C LYS A 146 -13.14 7.43 7.88
N PRO A 147 -13.19 8.28 6.84
CA PRO A 147 -12.14 9.27 6.57
C PRO A 147 -11.83 10.17 7.77
N GLU A 148 -12.85 10.51 8.56
CA GLU A 148 -12.75 11.36 9.75
C GLU A 148 -11.79 10.83 10.82
N LEU A 149 -11.47 9.52 10.79
CA LEU A 149 -10.49 8.91 11.71
C LEU A 149 -9.05 9.03 11.21
N ILE A 150 -8.82 9.19 9.90
CA ILE A 150 -7.47 9.23 9.31
C ILE A 150 -7.05 10.66 8.96
N LEU A 151 -7.96 11.48 8.43
CA LEU A 151 -7.65 12.85 7.99
C LEU A 151 -6.98 13.72 9.06
N PRO A 152 -7.36 13.70 10.35
CA PRO A 152 -6.69 14.47 11.40
C PRO A 152 -5.21 14.10 11.59
N HIS A 153 -4.82 12.89 11.20
CA HIS A 153 -3.46 12.39 11.31
C HIS A 153 -2.63 12.60 10.03
N PHE A 154 -3.23 13.05 8.94
CA PHE A 154 -2.53 13.25 7.68
C PHE A 154 -1.25 14.09 7.78
N PRO A 155 -1.18 15.18 8.60
CA PRO A 155 0.06 15.94 8.74
C PRO A 155 1.28 15.12 9.19
N LYS A 156 1.09 14.08 10.03
CA LYS A 156 2.18 13.17 10.44
C LYS A 156 2.44 12.05 9.43
N LEU A 157 1.49 11.77 8.53
CA LEU A 157 1.58 10.68 7.55
C LEU A 157 2.15 11.13 6.19
N ALA A 158 1.98 12.40 5.82
CA ALA A 158 2.34 12.92 4.50
C ALA A 158 3.80 12.61 4.12
N ARG A 159 4.76 12.92 5.00
CA ARG A 159 6.18 12.66 4.72
C ARG A 159 6.51 11.15 4.68
N PRO A 160 6.13 10.32 5.67
CA PRO A 160 6.31 8.87 5.59
C PRO A 160 5.74 8.23 4.31
N LEU A 161 4.57 8.67 3.85
CA LEU A 161 3.96 8.20 2.59
C LEU A 161 4.83 8.47 1.36
N ILE A 162 5.58 9.56 1.35
CA ILE A 162 6.52 9.83 0.25
C ILE A 162 7.82 9.05 0.41
N LEU A 163 8.33 8.95 1.65
CA LEU A 163 9.58 8.23 1.92
C LEU A 163 9.50 6.75 1.57
N ILE A 164 8.37 6.09 1.83
CA ILE A 164 8.19 4.66 1.52
C ILE A 164 8.27 4.39 0.00
N ILE A 165 7.79 5.33 -0.83
CA ILE A 165 7.91 5.24 -2.29
C ILE A 165 9.38 5.38 -2.72
N GLY A 166 10.10 6.36 -2.15
CA GLY A 166 11.52 6.53 -2.43
C GLY A 166 12.33 5.28 -2.08
N ALA A 167 12.07 4.68 -0.91
CA ALA A 167 12.71 3.45 -0.48
C ALA A 167 12.38 2.26 -1.40
N ALA A 168 11.11 2.11 -1.80
CA ALA A 168 10.68 1.06 -2.72
C ALA A 168 11.28 1.21 -4.14
N SER A 169 11.41 2.44 -4.63
CA SER A 169 11.93 2.73 -5.97
C SER A 169 13.46 2.66 -6.06
N SER A 170 14.18 2.88 -4.96
CA SER A 170 15.64 2.85 -4.93
C SER A 170 16.14 2.28 -3.59
N PRO A 171 16.00 0.95 -3.38
CA PRO A 171 16.39 0.31 -2.13
C PRO A 171 17.89 0.46 -1.87
N ALA A 172 18.24 1.03 -0.72
CA ALA A 172 19.62 1.30 -0.34
C ALA A 172 20.39 0.05 0.14
N GLN A 173 19.67 -0.97 0.62
CA GLN A 173 20.24 -2.16 1.24
C GLN A 173 20.08 -3.39 0.36
N SER A 174 21.09 -4.28 0.38
CA SER A 174 21.08 -5.53 -0.41
C SER A 174 20.03 -6.53 0.06
N PHE A 175 19.71 -6.56 1.36
CA PHE A 175 18.72 -7.45 1.97
C PHE A 175 17.51 -6.62 2.43
N SER A 176 16.74 -6.12 1.46
CA SER A 176 15.53 -5.31 1.68
C SER A 176 14.35 -5.95 0.93
N LEU A 177 13.14 -5.96 1.50
CA LEU A 177 11.91 -6.37 0.81
C LEU A 177 11.64 -5.50 -0.40
N TYR A 178 12.06 -4.25 -0.34
CA TYR A 178 12.04 -3.37 -1.49
C TYR A 178 12.93 -3.87 -2.64
N GLN A 179 13.68 -4.97 -2.55
CA GLN A 179 14.26 -5.61 -3.73
C GLN A 179 13.24 -6.48 -4.49
N SER A 180 12.18 -6.94 -3.83
CA SER A 180 11.12 -7.75 -4.44
C SER A 180 10.17 -6.87 -5.26
N ASN A 181 10.08 -7.12 -6.57
CA ASN A 181 9.12 -6.43 -7.44
C ASN A 181 7.67 -6.63 -6.98
N VAL A 182 7.36 -7.79 -6.38
CA VAL A 182 6.02 -8.05 -5.84
C VAL A 182 5.72 -7.11 -4.68
N PHE A 183 6.66 -6.97 -3.75
CA PHE A 183 6.50 -6.09 -2.60
C PHE A 183 6.47 -4.62 -3.02
N LYS A 184 7.38 -4.19 -3.91
CA LYS A 184 7.34 -2.84 -4.51
C LYS A 184 5.99 -2.52 -5.13
N SER A 185 5.44 -3.45 -5.92
CA SER A 185 4.12 -3.28 -6.54
C SER A 185 3.02 -3.07 -5.49
N GLN A 186 3.06 -3.83 -4.39
CA GLN A 186 2.10 -3.68 -3.30
C GLN A 186 2.25 -2.34 -2.58
N VAL A 187 3.48 -1.87 -2.35
CA VAL A 187 3.75 -0.56 -1.74
C VAL A 187 3.17 0.56 -2.61
N PHE A 188 3.41 0.52 -3.92
CA PHE A 188 2.88 1.50 -4.86
C PHE A 188 1.35 1.48 -4.90
N GLU A 189 0.73 0.30 -4.95
CA GLU A 189 -0.73 0.16 -4.91
C GLU A 189 -1.28 0.71 -3.59
N SER A 190 -0.70 0.34 -2.45
CA SER A 190 -1.17 0.78 -1.12
C SER A 190 -1.05 2.30 -0.93
N PHE A 191 0.02 2.91 -1.44
CA PHE A 191 0.18 4.37 -1.45
C PHE A 191 -0.91 5.05 -2.30
N LEU A 192 -1.15 4.56 -3.52
CA LEU A 192 -2.16 5.14 -4.40
C LEU A 192 -3.57 4.98 -3.82
N ASP A 193 -3.86 3.84 -3.19
CA ASP A 193 -5.13 3.57 -2.53
C ASP A 193 -5.34 4.49 -1.31
N PHE A 194 -4.27 4.81 -0.58
CA PHE A 194 -4.32 5.80 0.49
C PHE A 194 -4.66 7.20 -0.04
N MET A 195 -4.15 7.57 -1.21
CA MET A 195 -4.45 8.86 -1.86
C MET A 195 -5.91 8.97 -2.34
N GLU A 196 -6.65 7.85 -2.40
CA GLU A 196 -8.08 7.80 -2.74
C GLU A 196 -9.00 8.00 -1.52
N ILE A 197 -8.46 8.14 -0.29
CA ILE A 197 -9.28 8.42 0.91
C ILE A 197 -10.12 9.70 0.67
N PRO A 198 -11.46 9.62 0.80
CA PRO A 198 -12.33 10.79 0.61
C PRO A 198 -11.92 11.97 1.51
N GLY A 199 -11.92 13.19 0.99
CA GLY A 199 -11.50 14.38 1.73
C GLY A 199 -9.98 14.63 1.77
N LEU A 200 -9.14 13.65 1.44
CA LEU A 200 -7.69 13.79 1.56
C LEU A 200 -7.12 14.81 0.59
N LEU A 201 -7.51 14.73 -0.68
CA LEU A 201 -7.07 15.64 -1.75
C LEU A 201 -8.03 16.82 -1.98
N ASP A 202 -9.07 16.95 -1.15
CA ASP A 202 -10.11 17.98 -1.31
C ASP A 202 -9.74 19.28 -0.59
N THR A 203 -8.80 19.23 0.35
CA THR A 203 -8.35 20.42 1.11
C THR A 203 -7.03 20.96 0.56
N PRO A 204 -6.94 22.28 0.28
CA PRO A 204 -5.70 22.91 -0.17
C PRO A 204 -4.52 22.66 0.79
N GLU A 205 -4.78 22.61 2.09
CA GLU A 205 -3.75 22.36 3.10
C GLU A 205 -3.13 20.96 2.99
N ASN A 206 -3.94 19.93 2.73
CA ASN A 206 -3.40 18.58 2.55
C ASN A 206 -2.61 18.46 1.26
N VAL A 207 -3.14 19.04 0.17
CA VAL A 207 -2.45 19.08 -1.12
C VAL A 207 -1.11 19.81 -1.00
N GLN A 208 -1.07 20.96 -0.31
CA GLN A 208 0.15 21.70 -0.04
C GLN A 208 1.18 20.86 0.76
N ARG A 209 0.76 20.13 1.79
CA ARG A 209 1.65 19.25 2.57
C ARG A 209 2.24 18.12 1.74
N LEU A 210 1.47 17.56 0.80
CA LEU A 210 1.97 16.55 -0.13
C LEU A 210 3.07 17.12 -1.03
N PHE A 211 2.91 18.35 -1.49
CA PHE A 211 3.94 19.02 -2.28
C PHE A 211 5.20 19.30 -1.46
N GLU A 212 5.06 19.82 -0.25
CA GLU A 212 6.19 20.03 0.68
C GLU A 212 6.92 18.71 1.01
N SER A 213 6.21 17.59 0.91
CA SER A 213 6.75 16.24 1.08
C SER A 213 7.30 15.61 -0.21
N ASN A 214 7.27 16.30 -1.35
CA ASN A 214 7.70 15.86 -2.69
C ASN A 214 6.84 14.74 -3.33
N ILE A 215 5.51 14.84 -3.25
CA ILE A 215 4.60 13.90 -3.95
C ILE A 215 4.86 13.79 -5.46
N THR A 216 5.28 14.88 -6.11
CA THR A 216 5.56 14.87 -7.56
C THR A 216 6.70 13.90 -7.88
N LEU A 217 7.76 13.89 -7.08
CA LEU A 217 8.86 12.94 -7.24
C LEU A 217 8.40 11.48 -7.00
N ALA A 218 7.58 11.25 -5.97
CA ALA A 218 7.02 9.91 -5.71
C ALA A 218 6.22 9.39 -6.91
N ILE A 219 5.37 10.23 -7.50
CA ILE A 219 4.58 9.87 -8.68
C ILE A 219 5.48 9.57 -9.88
N ILE A 220 6.53 10.38 -10.11
CA ILE A 220 7.53 10.12 -11.16
C ILE A 220 8.23 8.78 -10.92
N GLN A 221 8.63 8.49 -9.67
CA GLN A 221 9.30 7.24 -9.31
C GLN A 221 8.42 6.00 -9.55
N ILE A 222 7.12 6.10 -9.25
CA ILE A 222 6.15 5.06 -9.59
C ILE A 222 6.06 4.93 -11.12
N ALA A 223 5.90 6.04 -11.86
CA ALA A 223 5.80 6.02 -13.32
C ALA A 223 7.04 5.43 -14.02
N LEU A 224 8.24 5.65 -13.48
CA LEU A 224 9.49 5.05 -13.96
C LEU A 224 9.54 3.53 -13.71
N SER A 225 8.81 3.06 -12.71
CA SER A 225 8.77 1.66 -12.27
C SER A 225 7.64 0.86 -12.93
N GLU A 226 7.16 1.29 -14.12
CA GLU A 226 6.00 0.70 -14.82
C GLU A 226 6.05 -0.83 -14.96
N TYR A 227 7.25 -1.36 -15.23
CA TYR A 227 7.50 -2.79 -15.39
C TYR A 227 7.24 -3.61 -14.10
N VAL A 228 7.26 -2.96 -12.94
CA VAL A 228 7.08 -3.60 -11.63
C VAL A 228 5.62 -4.02 -11.41
N TYR A 229 4.66 -3.20 -11.86
CA TYR A 229 3.24 -3.39 -11.54
C TYR A 229 2.34 -3.76 -12.72
N ILE A 230 2.72 -3.47 -13.98
CA ILE A 230 1.91 -3.85 -15.15
C ILE A 230 1.51 -5.33 -15.17
N PRO A 231 2.43 -6.29 -14.94
CA PRO A 231 2.10 -7.71 -15.09
C PRO A 231 1.05 -8.20 -14.08
N LYS A 232 0.93 -7.55 -12.93
CA LYS A 232 0.01 -7.94 -11.84
C LYS A 232 -1.28 -7.14 -11.85
N THR A 233 -1.17 -5.81 -11.91
CA THR A 233 -2.30 -4.94 -11.65
C THR A 233 -2.23 -3.69 -12.54
N PRO A 234 -2.79 -3.72 -13.77
CA PRO A 234 -2.91 -2.53 -14.62
C PRO A 234 -3.61 -1.36 -13.92
N ARG A 235 -4.46 -1.64 -12.92
CA ARG A 235 -5.15 -0.62 -12.09
C ARG A 235 -4.17 0.38 -11.46
N THR A 236 -3.00 -0.07 -10.98
CA THR A 236 -1.98 0.79 -10.36
C THR A 236 -1.53 1.91 -11.31
N LEU A 237 -1.38 1.60 -12.60
CA LEU A 237 -1.09 2.61 -13.64
C LEU A 237 -2.18 3.69 -13.68
N TRP A 238 -3.44 3.27 -13.75
CA TRP A 238 -4.56 4.19 -13.87
C TRP A 238 -4.77 5.04 -12.63
N LYS A 239 -4.57 4.48 -11.42
CA LYS A 239 -4.60 5.23 -10.16
C LYS A 239 -3.50 6.28 -10.11
N MET A 240 -2.29 5.91 -10.50
CA MET A 240 -1.16 6.84 -10.57
C MET A 240 -1.45 7.99 -11.56
N ILE A 241 -1.96 7.67 -12.75
CA ILE A 241 -2.32 8.68 -13.76
C ILE A 241 -3.48 9.56 -13.29
N TRP A 242 -4.48 9.00 -12.60
CA TRP A 242 -5.55 9.78 -11.99
C TRP A 242 -4.98 10.78 -10.97
N LEU A 243 -4.11 10.34 -10.06
CA LEU A 243 -3.49 11.19 -9.05
C LEU A 243 -2.63 12.30 -9.70
N PHE A 244 -1.80 11.92 -10.68
CA PHE A 244 -1.00 12.84 -11.49
C PHE A 244 -1.86 13.94 -12.13
N LEU A 245 -2.93 13.55 -12.85
CA LEU A 245 -3.80 14.49 -13.55
C LEU A 245 -4.59 15.36 -12.58
N ARG A 246 -5.03 14.80 -11.46
CA ARG A 246 -5.71 15.54 -10.40
C ARG A 246 -4.85 16.68 -9.89
N ILE A 247 -3.62 16.37 -9.48
CA ILE A 247 -2.62 17.36 -9.05
C ILE A 247 -2.33 18.39 -10.15
N THR A 248 -2.14 17.93 -11.38
CA THR A 248 -1.74 18.79 -12.52
C THR A 248 -2.83 19.77 -12.92
N THR A 249 -4.11 19.38 -12.83
CA THR A 249 -5.23 20.15 -13.38
C THR A 249 -6.07 20.88 -12.33
N GLU A 250 -6.04 20.46 -11.06
CA GLU A 250 -6.84 21.08 -9.99
C GLU A 250 -6.04 22.07 -9.15
N HIS A 251 -4.71 21.94 -9.11
CA HIS A 251 -3.87 22.86 -8.35
C HIS A 251 -3.48 24.10 -9.20
N PRO A 252 -3.55 25.35 -8.66
CA PRO A 252 -3.21 26.56 -9.40
C PRO A 252 -1.79 26.59 -10.00
N GLN A 253 -0.86 25.87 -9.38
CA GLN A 253 0.53 25.73 -9.85
C GLN A 253 0.83 24.34 -10.42
N GLY A 254 -0.19 23.49 -10.62
CA GLY A 254 -0.04 22.05 -10.90
C GLY A 254 1.01 21.71 -11.94
N ILE A 255 0.96 22.30 -13.14
CA ILE A 255 1.95 22.05 -14.20
C ILE A 255 3.37 22.48 -13.80
N LYS A 256 3.51 23.62 -13.10
CA LYS A 256 4.82 24.20 -12.74
C LYS A 256 5.51 23.46 -11.60
N MET A 257 4.80 22.58 -10.91
CA MET A 257 5.31 21.83 -9.76
C MET A 257 6.05 20.55 -10.15
N TRP A 258 5.99 20.16 -11.42
CA TRP A 258 6.66 18.97 -11.92
C TRP A 258 8.07 19.30 -12.41
N ASP A 259 9.03 18.51 -11.95
CA ASP A 259 10.38 18.54 -12.48
C ASP A 259 10.47 17.67 -13.75
N LEU A 260 10.44 18.34 -14.91
CA LEU A 260 10.48 17.70 -16.22
C LEU A 260 11.83 17.03 -16.53
N ASP A 261 12.89 17.34 -15.80
CA ASP A 261 14.21 16.73 -16.00
C ASP A 261 14.23 15.30 -15.44
N HIS A 262 13.41 15.02 -14.43
CA HIS A 262 13.23 13.68 -13.87
C HIS A 262 12.28 12.79 -14.69
N ILE A 263 11.60 13.34 -15.70
CA ILE A 263 10.70 12.57 -16.57
C ILE A 263 11.40 12.33 -17.92
N PRO A 264 11.86 11.10 -18.25
CA PRO A 264 12.63 10.87 -19.47
C PRO A 264 11.81 11.15 -20.73
N LYS A 265 12.47 11.70 -21.77
CA LYS A 265 11.87 11.92 -23.10
C LYS A 265 11.53 10.60 -23.81
N ASN A 266 12.36 9.59 -23.59
CA ASN A 266 12.18 8.23 -24.10
C ASN A 266 12.12 7.32 -22.87
N GLY A 267 10.91 6.96 -22.43
CA GLY A 267 10.71 6.18 -21.22
C GLY A 267 9.42 5.37 -21.24
N PRO A 268 9.00 4.89 -20.06
CA PRO A 268 7.74 4.17 -19.90
C PRO A 268 6.54 4.97 -20.44
N GLN A 269 5.48 4.26 -20.85
CA GLN A 269 4.29 4.88 -21.45
C GLN A 269 3.65 5.91 -20.51
N ALA A 270 3.69 5.65 -19.21
CA ALA A 270 3.19 6.54 -18.19
C ALA A 270 3.94 7.88 -18.18
N CYS A 271 5.27 7.85 -18.27
CA CYS A 271 6.10 9.04 -18.39
C CYS A 271 5.80 9.82 -19.67
N ASN A 272 5.57 9.13 -20.79
CA ASN A 272 5.21 9.77 -22.06
C ASN A 272 3.87 10.52 -21.93
N LEU A 273 2.85 9.90 -21.32
CA LEU A 273 1.57 10.56 -21.06
C LEU A 273 1.72 11.78 -20.14
N MET A 274 2.53 11.67 -19.08
CA MET A 274 2.83 12.80 -18.20
C MET A 274 3.46 13.96 -18.98
N ARG A 275 4.44 13.71 -19.85
CA ARG A 275 5.06 14.76 -20.68
C ARG A 275 4.06 15.43 -21.62
N ILE A 276 3.13 14.68 -22.21
CA ILE A 276 2.06 15.25 -23.06
C ILE A 276 1.20 16.19 -22.23
N ALA A 277 0.74 15.74 -21.06
CA ALA A 277 -0.11 16.54 -20.17
C ALA A 277 0.59 17.80 -19.66
N LEU A 278 1.89 17.72 -19.34
CA LEU A 278 2.67 18.85 -18.83
C LEU A 278 3.10 19.87 -19.90
N ALA A 279 2.82 19.62 -21.19
CA ALA A 279 3.17 20.54 -22.25
C ALA A 279 2.39 21.87 -22.18
N SER A 280 1.10 21.83 -21.80
CA SER A 280 0.28 23.02 -21.59
C SER A 280 -0.98 22.72 -20.76
N PRO A 281 -1.65 23.73 -20.17
CA PRO A 281 -2.95 23.55 -19.51
C PRO A 281 -4.01 22.88 -20.39
N GLU A 282 -4.05 23.24 -21.67
CA GLU A 282 -5.00 22.67 -22.64
C GLU A 282 -4.70 21.18 -22.88
N LYS A 283 -3.42 20.80 -22.96
CA LYS A 283 -3.02 19.40 -23.10
C LYS A 283 -3.33 18.59 -21.84
N ALA A 284 -3.11 19.15 -20.65
CA ALA A 284 -3.49 18.50 -19.40
C ALA A 284 -5.01 18.24 -19.33
N ALA A 285 -5.83 19.22 -19.71
CA ALA A 285 -7.28 19.08 -19.78
C ALA A 285 -7.73 18.04 -20.82
N LEU A 286 -7.11 18.03 -22.01
CA LEU A 286 -7.35 17.02 -23.04
C LEU A 286 -7.08 15.61 -22.53
N VAL A 287 -5.89 15.39 -21.97
CA VAL A 287 -5.48 14.08 -21.43
C VAL A 287 -6.43 13.63 -20.34
N ARG A 288 -6.82 14.53 -19.42
CA ARG A 288 -7.81 14.23 -18.37
C ARG A 288 -9.15 13.79 -18.94
N ASN A 289 -9.66 14.47 -19.95
CA ASN A 289 -10.92 14.12 -20.57
C ASN A 289 -10.88 12.73 -21.24
N GLU A 290 -9.79 12.40 -21.93
CA GLU A 290 -9.65 11.08 -22.57
C GLU A 290 -9.47 9.94 -21.54
N VAL A 291 -8.69 10.17 -20.48
CA VAL A 291 -8.53 9.21 -19.38
C VAL A 291 -9.89 8.94 -18.70
N ASN A 292 -10.68 10.00 -18.42
CA ASN A 292 -11.99 9.86 -17.79
C ASN A 292 -12.95 9.00 -18.63
N LYS A 293 -12.96 9.16 -19.97
CA LYS A 293 -13.80 8.35 -20.88
C LYS A 293 -13.47 6.85 -20.84
N ILE A 294 -12.21 6.50 -20.56
CA ILE A 294 -11.73 5.13 -20.54
C ILE A 294 -11.94 4.47 -19.17
N SER A 295 -11.75 5.24 -18.09
CA SER A 295 -11.82 4.72 -16.71
C SER A 295 -13.14 4.02 -16.37
N SER A 296 -14.23 4.37 -17.05
CA SER A 296 -15.55 3.75 -16.90
C SER A 296 -15.74 2.44 -17.68
N ASN A 297 -14.88 2.10 -18.65
CA ASN A 297 -15.15 1.10 -19.68
C ASN A 297 -14.14 -0.07 -19.76
N ASN A 298 -13.50 -0.44 -18.63
CA ASN A 298 -12.55 -1.57 -18.50
C ASN A 298 -11.07 -1.19 -18.78
N PRO A 299 -10.35 -0.65 -17.77
CA PRO A 299 -8.97 -0.18 -17.92
C PRO A 299 -7.97 -1.34 -18.14
N SER A 300 -7.14 -1.25 -19.19
CA SER A 300 -6.05 -2.20 -19.47
C SER A 300 -4.78 -1.46 -19.93
N PHE A 301 -3.64 -2.15 -19.87
CA PHE A 301 -2.38 -1.60 -20.37
C PHE A 301 -2.38 -1.38 -21.89
N GLU A 302 -3.07 -2.23 -22.64
CA GLU A 302 -3.24 -2.07 -24.08
C GLU A 302 -4.05 -0.82 -24.42
N THR A 303 -5.14 -0.58 -23.69
CA THR A 303 -5.95 0.63 -23.84
C THR A 303 -5.14 1.87 -23.50
N PHE A 304 -4.31 1.80 -22.44
CA PHE A 304 -3.40 2.87 -22.08
C PHE A 304 -2.39 3.17 -23.20
N THR A 305 -1.77 2.12 -23.77
CA THR A 305 -0.80 2.27 -24.87
C THR A 305 -1.45 2.89 -26.11
N LYS A 306 -2.69 2.51 -26.44
CA LYS A 306 -3.45 3.10 -27.56
C LYS A 306 -3.72 4.58 -27.31
N LEU A 307 -4.12 4.95 -26.09
CA LEU A 307 -4.36 6.33 -25.69
C LEU A 307 -3.10 7.19 -25.87
N VAL A 308 -1.95 6.73 -25.35
CA VAL A 308 -0.69 7.47 -25.47
C VAL A 308 -0.33 7.72 -26.93
N LYS A 309 -0.45 6.70 -27.79
CA LYS A 309 -0.22 6.84 -29.24
C LYS A 309 -1.14 7.85 -29.90
N GLN A 310 -2.44 7.85 -29.58
CA GLN A 310 -3.41 8.80 -30.12
C GLN A 310 -3.09 10.25 -29.70
N LEU A 311 -2.67 10.46 -28.45
CA LEU A 311 -2.37 11.78 -27.93
C LEU A 311 -0.99 12.33 -28.36
N SER A 312 -0.13 11.46 -28.88
CA SER A 312 1.22 11.81 -29.35
C SER A 312 1.27 12.21 -30.83
N GLN A 313 0.16 12.06 -31.57
CA GLN A 313 -0.02 12.50 -32.95
C GLN A 313 -0.50 13.94 -33.01
#